data_AF-A0A1T1DI73-F1
#
_entry.id   AF-A0A1T1DI73-F1
#
_cell.length_a   1.000
_cell.length_b   1.000
_cell.length_c   1.000
_cell.angle_alpha   90.00
_cell.angle_beta   90.00
_cell.angle_gamma   90.00
#
_symmetry.space_group_name_H-M   'P 1'
#
loop_
_entity.id
_entity.type
_entity.pdbx_description
1 polymer ?
#
loop_
_entity_poly.entity_id
_entity_poly.type
_entity_poly.pdbx_seq_one_letter_code
_entity_poly.pdbx_strand_id
1 'polypeptide(L)'
;MSIPDFQSAMLPILKILNEKRESSTSTIRDGVAIVFKTTEQERRELLPSGKTRIFDNRVAWSITYLKMAGLIQSPKRSFYSITNEGSQFLKTNPERIDNNVLQQFESFQEKRFKTNALQGDSLGVNEYIQTPDEMMETGYSKIRKDLAEELLNKIKSCNPYFFESIVLDLLIKLGYGGSDEKNKKVTKKSNDEGIDGIIKEDKLGLDLIYVQAKKWENPVGGTEIQKFAGALQVQRAKKGIFITTSMFTTNAREYVSKMDSKIVLIDGAELTDLMIEYNVGVSTKQTYEIKKVDLEYFNED
;
A
#
# COMPACT_ATOMS: atom_id res chain seq x y z
N MET A 1 -16.33 10.11 -10.43
CA MET A 1 -14.87 9.88 -10.51
C MET A 1 -14.45 10.06 -11.96
N SER A 2 -13.38 10.81 -12.22
CA SER A 2 -12.89 11.14 -13.57
C SER A 2 -11.84 10.16 -14.10
N ILE A 3 -11.34 9.26 -13.25
CA ILE A 3 -10.54 8.10 -13.68
C ILE A 3 -11.52 7.02 -14.17
N PRO A 4 -11.49 6.65 -15.46
CA PRO A 4 -12.35 5.58 -15.96
C PRO A 4 -11.99 4.24 -15.31
N ASP A 5 -12.97 3.34 -15.22
CA ASP A 5 -12.68 1.92 -15.02
C ASP A 5 -12.05 1.32 -16.28
N PHE A 6 -11.39 0.16 -16.14
CA PHE A 6 -10.67 -0.43 -17.27
C PHE A 6 -11.60 -0.87 -18.42
N GLN A 7 -12.88 -1.15 -18.17
CA GLN A 7 -13.84 -1.51 -19.21
C GLN A 7 -14.27 -0.26 -19.99
N SER A 8 -14.64 0.81 -19.28
CA SER A 8 -15.04 2.07 -19.90
C SER A 8 -13.97 2.70 -20.78
N ALA A 9 -12.68 2.48 -20.49
CA ALA A 9 -11.58 2.94 -21.33
C ALA A 9 -11.41 2.17 -22.65
N MET A 10 -12.01 0.98 -22.83
CA MET A 10 -11.83 0.15 -24.03
C MET A 10 -12.35 0.81 -25.31
N LEU A 11 -13.56 1.38 -25.30
CA LEU A 11 -14.14 2.02 -26.50
C LEU A 11 -13.33 3.25 -26.95
N PRO A 12 -12.96 4.20 -26.08
CA PRO A 12 -12.08 5.30 -26.44
C PRO A 12 -10.75 4.85 -27.05
N ILE A 13 -10.12 3.80 -26.50
CA ILE A 13 -8.87 3.25 -27.04
C ILE A 13 -9.08 2.75 -28.47
N LEU A 14 -10.15 1.98 -28.70
CA LEU A 14 -10.45 1.45 -30.03
C LEU A 14 -10.72 2.57 -31.05
N LYS A 15 -11.43 3.64 -30.64
CA LYS A 15 -11.65 4.84 -31.47
C LYS A 15 -10.35 5.55 -31.83
N ILE A 16 -9.47 5.79 -30.85
CA ILE A 16 -8.15 6.42 -31.06
C ILE A 16 -7.32 5.61 -32.07
N LEU A 17 -7.33 4.28 -31.95
CA LEU A 17 -6.59 3.39 -32.85
C LEU A 17 -7.22 3.32 -34.25
N ASN A 18 -8.54 3.46 -34.37
CA ASN A 18 -9.20 3.55 -35.66
C ASN A 18 -8.84 4.83 -36.42
N GLU A 19 -8.72 5.96 -35.71
CA GLU A 19 -8.33 7.25 -36.31
C GLU A 19 -6.84 7.27 -36.71
N LYS A 20 -5.95 6.82 -35.82
CA LYS A 20 -4.50 6.94 -36.00
C LYS A 20 -3.85 5.74 -36.69
N ARG A 21 -4.60 4.66 -36.89
CA ARG A 21 -4.15 3.31 -37.33
C ARG A 21 -3.15 2.63 -36.40
N GLU A 22 -2.12 3.33 -35.97
CA GLU A 22 -1.11 2.89 -35.00
C GLU A 22 -0.88 3.99 -33.95
N SER A 23 -0.71 3.64 -32.68
CA SER A 23 -0.40 4.59 -31.62
C SER A 23 0.44 3.98 -30.50
N SER A 24 1.29 4.82 -29.90
CA SER A 24 2.08 4.45 -28.73
C SER A 24 1.20 4.36 -27.48
N THR A 25 1.66 3.63 -26.46
CA THR A 25 1.01 3.59 -25.13
C THR A 25 0.79 5.01 -24.56
N SER A 26 1.76 5.92 -24.72
CA SER A 26 1.64 7.30 -24.21
C SER A 26 0.51 8.03 -24.92
N THR A 27 0.47 7.96 -26.25
CA THR A 27 -0.56 8.61 -27.06
C THR A 27 -1.96 8.09 -26.75
N ILE A 28 -2.09 6.78 -26.47
CA ILE A 28 -3.35 6.18 -26.05
C ILE A 28 -3.77 6.72 -24.68
N ARG A 29 -2.86 6.75 -23.70
CA ARG A 29 -3.14 7.29 -22.35
C ARG A 29 -3.57 8.75 -22.41
N ASP A 30 -2.89 9.58 -23.20
CA ASP A 30 -3.23 10.99 -23.36
C ASP A 30 -4.61 11.15 -24.02
N GLY A 31 -4.90 10.37 -25.06
CA GLY A 31 -6.21 10.38 -25.71
C GLY A 31 -7.34 9.96 -24.78
N VAL A 32 -7.14 8.90 -24.00
CA VAL A 32 -8.12 8.45 -22.99
C VAL A 32 -8.32 9.53 -21.92
N ALA A 33 -7.25 10.17 -21.44
CA ALA A 33 -7.34 11.22 -20.43
C ALA A 33 -8.16 12.43 -20.94
N ILE A 34 -8.02 12.79 -22.21
CA ILE A 34 -8.83 13.84 -22.85
C ILE A 34 -10.32 13.47 -22.85
N VAL A 35 -10.65 12.24 -23.25
CA VAL A 35 -12.05 11.76 -23.33
C VAL A 35 -12.72 11.78 -21.96
N PHE A 36 -12.02 11.34 -20.91
CA PHE A 36 -12.56 11.28 -19.55
C PHE A 36 -12.31 12.55 -18.73
N LYS A 37 -11.67 13.57 -19.30
CA LYS A 37 -11.28 14.82 -18.62
C LYS A 37 -10.49 14.57 -17.32
N THR A 38 -9.63 13.55 -17.33
CA THR A 38 -8.84 13.16 -16.17
C THR A 38 -7.76 14.21 -15.87
N THR A 39 -7.72 14.69 -14.63
CA THR A 39 -6.79 15.73 -14.19
C THR A 39 -5.36 15.21 -13.99
N GLU A 40 -4.37 16.10 -13.97
CA GLU A 40 -2.97 15.74 -13.66
C GLU A 40 -2.80 15.11 -12.28
N GLN A 41 -3.60 15.51 -11.30
CA GLN A 41 -3.58 14.91 -9.96
C GLN A 41 -4.07 13.45 -10.00
N GLU A 42 -5.18 13.20 -10.69
CA GLU A 42 -5.74 11.86 -10.87
C GLU A 42 -4.82 10.95 -11.68
N ARG A 43 -4.13 11.48 -12.70
CA ARG A 43 -3.12 10.73 -13.46
C ARG A 43 -1.92 10.31 -12.61
N ARG A 44 -1.65 11.01 -11.50
CA ARG A 44 -0.56 10.72 -10.56
C ARG A 44 -1.00 9.85 -9.39
N GLU A 45 -2.29 9.55 -9.26
CA GLU A 45 -2.80 8.69 -8.20
C GLU A 45 -2.20 7.28 -8.33
N LEU A 46 -1.62 6.81 -7.24
CA LEU A 46 -0.95 5.52 -7.14
C LEU A 46 -1.88 4.50 -6.48
N LEU A 47 -1.71 3.23 -6.84
CA LEU A 47 -2.24 2.14 -6.06
C LEU A 47 -1.64 2.17 -4.62
N PRO A 48 -2.31 1.59 -3.60
CA PRO A 48 -1.79 1.50 -2.24
C PRO A 48 -0.33 1.04 -2.11
N SER A 49 0.16 0.21 -3.03
CA SER A 49 1.57 -0.21 -3.09
C SER A 49 2.58 0.91 -3.37
N GLY A 50 2.12 2.07 -3.86
CA GLY A 50 2.93 3.23 -4.23
C GLY A 50 3.74 3.06 -5.51
N LYS A 51 3.59 1.95 -6.25
CA LYS A 51 4.45 1.61 -7.40
C LYS A 51 3.81 1.91 -8.75
N THR A 52 2.50 1.76 -8.85
CA THR A 52 1.78 1.81 -10.13
C THR A 52 0.70 2.88 -10.10
N ARG A 53 0.59 3.69 -11.15
CA ARG A 53 -0.48 4.68 -11.31
C ARG A 53 -1.78 3.99 -11.69
N ILE A 54 -2.88 4.35 -11.00
CA ILE A 54 -4.20 3.74 -11.21
C ILE A 54 -4.66 3.91 -12.66
N PHE A 55 -4.58 5.13 -13.19
CA PHE A 55 -4.98 5.43 -14.57
C PHE A 55 -4.19 4.61 -15.60
N ASP A 56 -2.86 4.59 -15.47
CA ASP A 56 -1.98 3.86 -16.40
C ASP A 56 -2.25 2.35 -16.36
N ASN A 57 -2.49 1.82 -15.16
CA ASN A 57 -2.83 0.42 -14.95
C ASN A 57 -4.15 0.04 -15.64
N ARG A 58 -5.20 0.84 -15.43
CA ARG A 58 -6.52 0.59 -16.02
C ARG A 58 -6.47 0.64 -17.55
N VAL A 59 -5.79 1.63 -18.13
CA VAL A 59 -5.58 1.71 -19.59
C VAL A 59 -4.80 0.49 -20.10
N ALA A 60 -3.77 0.03 -19.38
CA ALA A 60 -3.02 -1.17 -19.76
C ALA A 60 -3.91 -2.42 -19.75
N TRP A 61 -4.78 -2.57 -18.76
CA TRP A 61 -5.75 -3.68 -18.70
C TRP A 61 -6.79 -3.61 -19.82
N SER A 62 -7.29 -2.43 -20.16
CA SER A 62 -8.16 -2.24 -21.34
C SER A 62 -7.49 -2.75 -22.62
N ILE A 63 -6.22 -2.40 -22.84
CA ILE A 63 -5.42 -2.86 -23.98
C ILE A 63 -5.28 -4.38 -23.96
N THR A 64 -4.95 -4.97 -22.81
CA THR A 64 -4.82 -6.42 -22.66
C THR A 64 -6.10 -7.14 -23.07
N TYR A 65 -7.25 -6.68 -22.60
CA TYR A 65 -8.55 -7.30 -22.91
C TYR A 65 -8.94 -7.13 -24.38
N LEU A 66 -8.71 -5.96 -24.98
CA LEU A 66 -8.91 -5.74 -26.41
C LEU A 66 -8.00 -6.63 -27.27
N LYS A 67 -6.75 -6.88 -26.84
CA LYS A 67 -5.84 -7.83 -27.49
C LYS A 67 -6.30 -9.28 -27.32
N MET A 68 -6.86 -9.63 -26.16
CA MET A 68 -7.42 -10.96 -25.93
C MET A 68 -8.56 -11.23 -26.90
N ALA A 69 -9.45 -10.24 -27.11
CA ALA A 69 -10.56 -10.29 -28.05
C ALA A 69 -10.19 -10.09 -29.53
N GLY A 70 -8.91 -9.96 -29.88
CA GLY A 70 -8.49 -9.83 -31.28
C GLY A 70 -8.80 -8.48 -31.93
N LEU A 71 -9.37 -7.51 -31.20
CA LEU A 71 -9.77 -6.20 -31.73
C LEU A 71 -8.58 -5.27 -32.00
N ILE A 72 -7.48 -5.49 -31.30
CA ILE A 72 -6.22 -4.76 -31.48
C ILE A 72 -5.04 -5.73 -31.45
N GLN A 73 -3.93 -5.32 -32.05
CA GLN A 73 -2.67 -6.04 -32.05
C GLN A 73 -1.52 -5.14 -31.61
N SER A 74 -0.36 -5.72 -31.28
CA SER A 74 0.84 -4.98 -30.91
C SER A 74 1.94 -5.25 -31.95
N PRO A 75 2.07 -4.38 -32.97
CA PRO A 75 3.04 -4.60 -34.05
C PRO A 75 4.49 -4.49 -33.57
N LYS A 76 4.74 -3.65 -32.56
CA LYS A 76 6.04 -3.47 -31.91
C LYS A 76 5.86 -3.07 -30.45
N ARG A 77 6.94 -3.18 -29.66
CA ARG A 77 6.94 -2.86 -28.23
C ARG A 77 6.29 -1.49 -27.97
N SER A 78 5.29 -1.47 -27.10
CA SER A 78 4.56 -0.25 -26.67
C SER A 78 3.82 0.51 -27.77
N PHE A 79 3.55 -0.14 -28.91
CA PHE A 79 2.65 0.35 -29.95
C PHE A 79 1.53 -0.64 -30.19
N TYR A 80 0.37 -0.10 -30.57
CA TYR A 80 -0.83 -0.87 -30.86
C TYR A 80 -1.48 -0.37 -32.14
N SER A 81 -2.13 -1.27 -32.85
CA SER A 81 -2.93 -0.97 -34.05
C SER A 81 -4.27 -1.70 -33.98
N ILE A 82 -5.31 -1.10 -34.56
CA ILE A 82 -6.61 -1.77 -34.70
C ILE A 82 -6.51 -2.92 -35.72
N THR A 83 -7.22 -4.02 -35.50
CA THR A 83 -7.32 -5.13 -36.47
C THR A 83 -8.52 -4.93 -37.40
N ASN A 84 -8.62 -5.75 -38.46
CA ASN A 84 -9.78 -5.75 -39.34
C ASN A 84 -11.07 -6.06 -38.56
N GLU A 85 -11.02 -7.01 -37.63
CA GLU A 85 -12.14 -7.35 -36.73
C GLU A 85 -12.52 -6.17 -35.84
N GLY A 86 -11.53 -5.49 -35.23
CA GLY A 86 -11.76 -4.29 -34.44
C GLY A 86 -12.42 -3.16 -35.23
N SER A 87 -11.96 -2.92 -36.47
CA SER A 87 -12.55 -1.90 -37.35
C SER A 87 -13.97 -2.27 -37.80
N GLN A 88 -14.25 -3.55 -38.07
CA GLN A 88 -15.61 -4.00 -38.41
C GLN A 88 -16.55 -3.87 -37.21
N PHE A 89 -16.10 -4.27 -36.03
CA PHE A 89 -16.87 -4.12 -34.81
C PHE A 89 -17.16 -2.65 -34.50
N LEU A 90 -16.21 -1.74 -34.66
CA LEU A 90 -16.45 -0.32 -34.40
C LEU A 90 -17.51 0.30 -35.35
N LYS A 91 -17.69 -0.24 -36.57
CA LYS A 91 -18.74 0.19 -37.50
C LYS A 91 -20.16 -0.14 -37.02
N THR A 92 -20.32 -1.08 -36.08
CA THR A 92 -21.64 -1.33 -35.45
C THR A 92 -22.02 -0.22 -34.46
N ASN A 93 -21.15 0.78 -34.29
CA ASN A 93 -21.32 1.93 -33.40
C ASN A 93 -21.68 1.53 -31.95
N PRO A 94 -20.84 0.71 -31.28
CA PRO A 94 -21.11 0.30 -29.92
C PRO A 94 -21.09 1.50 -28.98
N GLU A 95 -22.07 1.56 -28.06
CA GLU A 95 -22.12 2.59 -27.01
C GLU A 95 -21.04 2.37 -25.93
N ARG A 96 -20.70 1.10 -25.68
CA ARG A 96 -19.67 0.67 -24.71
C ARG A 96 -18.99 -0.61 -25.18
N ILE A 97 -17.75 -0.81 -24.74
CA ILE A 97 -17.09 -2.12 -24.77
C ILE A 97 -16.84 -2.53 -23.33
N ASP A 98 -17.39 -3.67 -22.95
CA ASP A 98 -17.23 -4.28 -21.64
C ASP A 98 -16.98 -5.79 -21.78
N ASN A 99 -16.81 -6.49 -20.67
CA ASN A 99 -16.55 -7.92 -20.70
C ASN A 99 -17.66 -8.73 -21.38
N ASN A 100 -18.94 -8.33 -21.32
CA ASN A 100 -20.02 -9.02 -22.03
C ASN A 100 -19.87 -8.87 -23.53
N VAL A 101 -19.61 -7.64 -23.97
CA VAL A 101 -19.34 -7.34 -25.37
C VAL A 101 -18.15 -8.17 -25.84
N LEU A 102 -17.09 -8.30 -25.03
CA LEU A 102 -15.93 -9.10 -25.41
C LEU A 102 -16.22 -10.61 -25.46
N GLN A 103 -17.21 -11.14 -24.72
CA GLN A 103 -17.60 -12.54 -24.80
C GLN A 103 -18.08 -12.97 -26.19
N GLN A 104 -18.50 -12.04 -27.06
CA GLN A 104 -18.94 -12.40 -28.40
C GLN A 104 -17.78 -12.86 -29.32
N PHE A 105 -16.53 -12.56 -28.97
CA PHE A 105 -15.36 -12.90 -29.77
C PHE A 105 -14.78 -14.25 -29.34
N GLU A 106 -14.67 -15.18 -30.29
CA GLU A 106 -14.12 -16.53 -30.06
C GLU A 106 -12.72 -16.48 -29.44
N SER A 107 -11.86 -15.59 -29.95
CA SER A 107 -10.50 -15.38 -29.44
C SER A 107 -10.47 -14.93 -27.96
N PHE A 108 -11.49 -14.21 -27.50
CA PHE A 108 -11.65 -13.83 -26.09
C PHE A 108 -12.11 -15.01 -25.25
N GLN A 109 -13.11 -15.74 -25.73
CA GLN A 109 -13.62 -16.95 -25.07
C GLN A 109 -12.50 -17.96 -24.86
N GLU A 110 -11.73 -18.31 -25.89
CA GLU A 110 -10.66 -19.31 -25.78
C GLU A 110 -9.59 -18.94 -24.73
N LYS A 111 -9.16 -17.67 -24.73
CA LYS A 111 -8.16 -17.17 -23.77
C LYS A 111 -8.73 -17.11 -22.35
N ARG A 112 -10.04 -16.86 -22.20
CA ARG A 112 -10.71 -16.81 -20.90
C ARG A 112 -11.09 -18.20 -20.37
N PHE A 113 -11.54 -19.13 -21.21
CA PHE A 113 -11.84 -20.51 -20.83
C PHE A 113 -10.59 -21.27 -20.39
N LYS A 114 -9.43 -21.04 -21.03
CA LYS A 114 -8.13 -21.55 -20.54
C LYS A 114 -7.78 -21.01 -19.14
N THR A 115 -8.30 -19.84 -18.78
CA THR A 115 -8.09 -19.21 -17.47
C THR A 115 -9.13 -19.70 -16.43
N ASN A 116 -10.38 -19.92 -16.84
CA ASN A 116 -11.50 -20.31 -15.98
C ASN A 116 -11.66 -21.83 -15.77
N ALA A 117 -11.13 -22.70 -16.63
CA ALA A 117 -11.23 -24.16 -16.45
C ALA A 117 -10.51 -24.69 -15.19
N LEU A 118 -9.73 -23.84 -14.50
CA LEU A 118 -9.10 -24.12 -13.20
C LEU A 118 -9.87 -23.55 -11.99
N GLN A 119 -10.89 -22.71 -12.22
CA GLN A 119 -11.71 -22.09 -11.18
C GLN A 119 -13.18 -22.35 -11.51
N GLY A 120 -13.73 -23.39 -10.90
CA GLY A 120 -15.15 -23.73 -11.00
C GLY A 120 -16.03 -22.70 -10.30
N ASP A 121 -16.07 -21.47 -10.82
CA ASP A 121 -16.91 -20.41 -10.28
C ASP A 121 -17.75 -19.76 -11.37
N SER A 122 -19.06 -19.97 -11.24
CA SER A 122 -20.14 -19.47 -12.08
C SER A 122 -20.73 -18.20 -11.46
N LEU A 123 -19.89 -17.24 -11.08
CA LEU A 123 -20.32 -15.96 -10.53
C LEU A 123 -20.18 -14.84 -11.57
N GLY A 124 -21.23 -14.03 -11.67
CA GLY A 124 -21.47 -13.04 -12.72
C GLY A 124 -20.26 -12.17 -13.04
N VAL A 125 -19.80 -12.27 -14.28
CA VAL A 125 -18.63 -11.61 -14.87
C VAL A 125 -18.73 -10.07 -14.96
N ASN A 126 -19.80 -9.47 -14.41
CA ASN A 126 -20.32 -8.19 -14.85
C ASN A 126 -20.04 -6.95 -13.99
N GLU A 127 -19.39 -7.06 -12.85
CA GLU A 127 -19.24 -5.91 -11.94
C GLU A 127 -17.81 -5.56 -11.55
N TYR A 128 -16.79 -6.23 -12.08
CA TYR A 128 -15.41 -5.86 -11.76
C TYR A 128 -15.03 -4.54 -12.46
N ILE A 129 -15.15 -3.45 -11.72
CA ILE A 129 -14.62 -2.11 -12.04
C ILE A 129 -13.09 -2.09 -11.82
N GLN A 130 -12.62 -2.93 -10.89
CA GLN A 130 -11.22 -3.04 -10.51
C GLN A 130 -10.45 -3.99 -11.44
N THR A 131 -9.18 -3.67 -11.66
CA THR A 131 -8.22 -4.57 -12.30
C THR A 131 -7.79 -5.68 -11.33
N PRO A 132 -7.26 -6.82 -11.81
CA PRO A 132 -6.70 -7.86 -10.93
C PRO A 132 -5.66 -7.34 -9.92
N ASP A 133 -4.78 -6.42 -10.33
CA ASP A 133 -3.83 -5.75 -9.43
C ASP A 133 -4.55 -4.96 -8.32
N GLU A 134 -5.57 -4.17 -8.66
CA GLU A 134 -6.39 -3.44 -7.69
C GLU A 134 -7.13 -4.37 -6.71
N MET A 135 -7.65 -5.50 -7.20
CA MET A 135 -8.32 -6.50 -6.37
C MET A 135 -7.34 -7.12 -5.37
N MET A 136 -6.13 -7.48 -5.83
CA MET A 136 -5.09 -8.06 -4.98
C MET A 136 -4.62 -7.06 -3.91
N GLU A 137 -4.41 -5.79 -4.28
CA GLU A 137 -4.02 -4.76 -3.33
C GLU A 137 -5.11 -4.42 -2.31
N THR A 138 -6.37 -4.39 -2.74
CA THR A 138 -7.52 -4.21 -1.85
C THR A 138 -7.61 -5.36 -0.85
N GLY A 139 -7.48 -6.60 -1.34
CA GLY A 139 -7.46 -7.81 -0.50
C GLY A 139 -6.29 -7.81 0.48
N TYR A 140 -5.08 -7.47 0.02
CA TYR A 140 -3.90 -7.36 0.87
C TYR A 140 -4.07 -6.32 1.98
N SER A 141 -4.56 -5.12 1.62
CA SER A 141 -4.79 -4.04 2.59
C SER A 141 -5.82 -4.44 3.65
N LYS A 142 -6.86 -5.19 3.26
CA LYS A 142 -7.86 -5.73 4.18
C LYS A 142 -7.25 -6.75 5.14
N ILE A 143 -6.48 -7.72 4.63
CA ILE A 143 -5.77 -8.72 5.44
C ILE A 143 -4.83 -8.03 6.45
N ARG A 144 -4.06 -7.03 5.99
CA ARG A 144 -3.14 -6.27 6.85
C ARG A 144 -3.88 -5.53 7.96
N LYS A 145 -5.00 -4.88 7.64
CA LYS A 145 -5.82 -4.16 8.62
C LYS A 145 -6.39 -5.11 9.68
N ASP A 146 -6.92 -6.25 9.26
CA ASP A 146 -7.48 -7.24 10.18
C ASP A 146 -6.38 -7.83 11.08
N LEU A 147 -5.17 -8.06 10.53
CA LEU A 147 -4.00 -8.47 11.31
C LEU A 147 -3.57 -7.41 12.33
N ALA A 148 -3.54 -6.13 11.95
CA ALA A 148 -3.17 -5.04 12.86
C ALA A 148 -4.16 -4.94 14.03
N GLU A 149 -5.46 -5.09 13.77
CA GLU A 149 -6.48 -5.11 14.82
C GLU A 149 -6.34 -6.33 15.75
N GLU A 150 -6.12 -7.53 15.19
CA GLU A 150 -5.85 -8.73 15.98
C GLU A 150 -4.62 -8.55 16.87
N LEU A 151 -3.54 -8.03 16.30
CA LEU A 151 -2.27 -7.78 17.01
C LEU A 151 -2.45 -6.77 18.15
N LEU A 152 -3.16 -5.66 17.90
CA LEU A 152 -3.44 -4.65 18.92
C LEU A 152 -4.23 -5.25 20.09
N ASN A 153 -5.24 -6.07 19.80
CA ASN A 153 -6.04 -6.75 20.81
C ASN A 153 -5.19 -7.73 21.64
N LYS A 154 -4.26 -8.45 21.01
CA LYS A 154 -3.30 -9.30 21.73
C LYS A 154 -2.42 -8.48 22.67
N ILE A 155 -1.86 -7.36 22.21
CA ILE A 155 -1.01 -6.47 23.03
C ILE A 155 -1.80 -5.93 24.22
N LYS A 156 -3.03 -5.47 24.02
CA LYS A 156 -3.90 -4.98 25.10
C LYS A 156 -4.21 -6.05 26.16
N SER A 157 -4.31 -7.31 25.75
CA SER A 157 -4.55 -8.45 26.66
C SER A 157 -3.32 -8.86 27.47
N CYS A 158 -2.11 -8.50 27.05
CA CYS A 158 -0.87 -8.83 27.76
C CYS A 158 -0.69 -8.00 29.03
N ASN A 159 0.17 -8.46 29.94
CA ASN A 159 0.53 -7.68 31.12
C ASN A 159 1.43 -6.47 30.74
N PRO A 160 1.43 -5.38 31.53
CA PRO A 160 2.17 -4.15 31.19
C PRO A 160 3.68 -4.37 30.97
N TYR A 161 4.34 -5.17 31.79
CA TYR A 161 5.78 -5.45 31.64
C TYR A 161 6.12 -6.19 30.34
N PHE A 162 5.21 -7.05 29.87
CA PHE A 162 5.35 -7.71 28.58
C PHE A 162 5.16 -6.72 27.42
N PHE A 163 4.24 -5.75 27.56
CA PHE A 163 4.10 -4.67 26.59
C PHE A 163 5.36 -3.81 26.49
N GLU A 164 5.97 -3.43 27.62
CA GLU A 164 7.27 -2.75 27.64
C GLU A 164 8.32 -3.56 26.87
N SER A 165 8.37 -4.88 27.08
CA SER A 165 9.30 -5.76 26.36
C SER A 165 9.06 -5.79 24.84
N ILE A 166 7.79 -5.87 24.40
CA ILE A 166 7.42 -5.78 22.97
C ILE A 166 7.90 -4.47 22.35
N VAL A 167 7.69 -3.36 23.06
CA VAL A 167 8.11 -2.03 22.62
C VAL A 167 9.62 -1.97 22.44
N LEU A 168 10.38 -2.49 23.39
CA LEU A 168 11.84 -2.53 23.29
C LEU A 168 12.30 -3.41 22.11
N ASP A 169 11.70 -4.58 21.92
CA ASP A 169 12.00 -5.46 20.79
C ASP A 169 11.74 -4.78 19.45
N LEU A 170 10.64 -4.01 19.34
CA LEU A 170 10.33 -3.21 18.16
C LEU A 170 11.39 -2.15 17.88
N LEU A 171 11.77 -1.38 18.91
CA LEU A 171 12.80 -0.34 18.75
C LEU A 171 14.15 -0.93 18.33
N ILE A 172 14.49 -2.13 18.81
CA ILE A 172 15.68 -2.85 18.36
C ILE A 172 15.57 -3.25 16.89
N LYS A 173 14.43 -3.77 16.46
CA LYS A 173 14.21 -4.14 15.06
C LYS A 173 14.21 -2.94 14.11
N LEU A 174 13.80 -1.77 14.60
CA LEU A 174 13.93 -0.48 13.91
C LEU A 174 15.39 -0.01 13.79
N GLY A 175 16.33 -0.65 14.50
CA GLY A 175 17.76 -0.35 14.45
C GLY A 175 18.30 0.47 15.63
N TYR A 176 17.46 0.82 16.61
CA TYR A 176 17.90 1.48 17.83
C TYR A 176 18.60 0.47 18.77
N GLY A 177 19.55 0.91 19.58
CA GLY A 177 20.29 0.09 20.55
C GLY A 177 21.57 -0.57 20.00
N GLY A 178 21.83 -0.48 18.69
CA GLY A 178 23.01 -1.04 18.04
C GLY A 178 22.96 -2.57 17.88
N SER A 179 23.98 -3.12 17.21
CA SER A 179 24.01 -4.54 16.79
C SER A 179 24.43 -5.54 17.89
N ASP A 180 24.78 -5.07 19.08
CA ASP A 180 25.27 -5.92 20.17
C ASP A 180 24.20 -6.10 21.25
N GLU A 181 23.85 -7.35 21.56
CA GLU A 181 22.92 -7.68 22.66
C GLU A 181 23.37 -7.13 24.03
N LYS A 182 24.65 -6.76 24.19
CA LYS A 182 25.19 -6.14 25.41
C LYS A 182 24.85 -4.65 25.55
N ASN A 183 24.44 -3.99 24.46
CA ASN A 183 23.92 -2.62 24.48
C ASN A 183 22.44 -2.55 24.88
N LYS A 184 21.80 -3.69 25.15
CA LYS A 184 20.52 -3.82 25.87
C LYS A 184 20.68 -3.37 27.33
N LYS A 185 21.12 -2.13 27.59
CA LYS A 185 21.04 -1.53 28.93
C LYS A 185 19.57 -1.23 29.22
N VAL A 186 18.82 -2.29 29.47
CA VAL A 186 17.55 -2.28 30.18
C VAL A 186 17.89 -1.82 31.59
N THR A 187 17.76 -0.51 31.85
CA THR A 187 17.75 -0.03 33.22
C THR A 187 16.47 -0.53 33.87
N LYS A 188 16.62 -1.55 34.72
CA LYS A 188 15.59 -2.01 35.66
C LYS A 188 14.98 -0.81 36.38
N LYS A 189 13.64 -0.74 36.38
CA LYS A 189 12.77 -0.10 37.38
C LYS A 189 13.48 1.03 38.13
N SER A 190 13.72 2.15 37.45
CA SER A 190 14.02 3.37 38.19
C SER A 190 12.68 3.83 38.78
N ASN A 191 12.67 4.24 40.04
CA ASN A 191 11.57 5.01 40.63
C ASN A 191 11.43 6.41 39.97
N ASP A 192 12.01 6.62 38.79
CA ASP A 192 11.93 7.82 38.00
C ASP A 192 10.58 7.85 37.28
N GLU A 193 9.60 8.47 37.94
CA GLU A 193 8.64 9.45 37.39
C GLU A 193 8.11 9.26 35.94
N GLY A 194 8.03 8.03 35.43
CA GLY A 194 7.44 7.70 34.12
C GLY A 194 8.40 7.31 32.98
N ILE A 195 9.64 6.88 33.24
CA ILE A 195 10.52 6.32 32.19
C ILE A 195 10.55 4.80 32.30
N ASP A 196 10.14 4.11 31.24
CA ASP A 196 10.05 2.64 31.21
C ASP A 196 11.31 2.00 30.59
N GLY A 197 12.06 2.75 29.76
CA GLY A 197 13.30 2.25 29.14
C GLY A 197 14.23 3.35 28.65
N ILE A 198 15.50 2.99 28.47
CA ILE A 198 16.53 3.86 27.87
C ILE A 198 17.25 3.06 26.80
N ILE A 199 17.31 3.58 25.58
CA ILE A 199 17.94 2.93 24.42
C ILE A 199 18.98 3.88 23.83
N LYS A 200 20.12 3.34 23.39
CA LYS A 200 21.10 4.12 22.64
C LYS A 200 20.63 4.34 21.21
N GLU A 201 20.75 5.54 20.67
CA GLU A 201 20.43 5.76 19.25
C GLU A 201 21.46 5.10 18.33
N ASP A 202 22.72 5.13 18.74
CA ASP A 202 23.86 4.64 17.96
C ASP A 202 24.71 3.63 18.76
N LYS A 203 25.64 2.95 18.06
CA LYS A 203 26.50 1.91 18.68
C LYS A 203 27.45 2.45 19.75
N LEU A 204 27.91 3.70 19.61
CA LEU A 204 28.78 4.38 20.56
C LEU A 204 27.99 4.89 21.77
N GLY A 205 26.68 5.14 21.59
CA GLY A 205 25.77 5.61 22.63
C GLY A 205 26.00 7.06 22.98
N LEU A 206 26.30 7.89 21.98
CA LEU A 206 26.48 9.33 22.16
C LEU A 206 25.16 10.01 22.50
N ASP A 207 24.08 9.51 21.88
CA ASP A 207 22.72 9.93 22.16
C ASP A 207 21.91 8.80 22.82
N LEU A 208 21.12 9.18 23.82
CA LEU A 208 20.17 8.30 24.52
C LEU A 208 18.74 8.71 24.16
N ILE A 209 17.92 7.69 23.92
CA ILE A 209 16.49 7.79 23.66
C ILE A 209 15.77 7.19 24.86
N TYR A 210 14.94 8.02 25.49
CA TYR A 210 14.13 7.62 26.63
C TYR A 210 12.77 7.15 26.14
N VAL A 211 12.28 6.04 26.68
CA VAL A 211 11.08 5.37 26.21
C VAL A 211 10.07 5.30 27.33
N GLN A 212 8.83 5.67 27.03
CA GLN A 212 7.67 5.41 27.86
C GLN A 212 6.66 4.58 27.07
N ALA A 213 6.22 3.47 27.62
CA ALA A 213 5.31 2.51 27.01
C ALA A 213 4.07 2.33 27.90
N LYS A 214 2.96 2.97 27.52
CA LYS A 214 1.74 2.97 28.34
C LYS A 214 0.59 2.21 27.70
N LYS A 215 0.24 1.07 28.31
CA LYS A 215 -0.95 0.30 27.93
C LYS A 215 -2.22 1.03 28.39
N TRP A 216 -2.95 1.63 27.47
CA TRP A 216 -4.14 2.45 27.71
C TRP A 216 -5.29 2.10 26.77
N GLU A 217 -6.51 2.36 27.26
CA GLU A 217 -7.73 2.29 26.46
C GLU A 217 -8.17 3.69 26.04
N ASN A 218 -8.21 4.64 26.98
CA ASN A 218 -8.64 6.02 26.70
C ASN A 218 -7.57 6.83 25.95
N PRO A 219 -7.99 7.81 25.13
CA PRO A 219 -7.06 8.69 24.44
C PRO A 219 -6.05 9.38 25.37
N VAL A 220 -4.79 9.45 24.94
CA VAL A 220 -3.71 10.10 25.67
C VAL A 220 -3.77 11.61 25.49
N GLY A 221 -3.97 12.32 26.60
CA GLY A 221 -4.01 13.77 26.68
C GLY A 221 -2.65 14.42 26.89
N GLY A 222 -2.58 15.75 26.70
CA GLY A 222 -1.36 16.53 26.88
C GLY A 222 -0.74 16.45 28.28
N THR A 223 -1.54 16.21 29.32
CA THR A 223 -1.05 16.07 30.70
C THR A 223 -0.03 14.93 30.87
N GLU A 224 -0.22 13.81 30.18
CA GLU A 224 0.74 12.70 30.27
C GLU A 224 2.02 12.99 29.51
N ILE A 225 1.90 13.65 28.37
CA ILE A 225 3.06 14.08 27.58
C ILE A 225 3.86 15.14 28.36
N GLN A 226 3.18 16.03 29.08
CA GLN A 226 3.81 17.00 29.98
C GLN A 226 4.62 16.31 31.09
N LYS A 227 4.05 15.28 31.73
CA LYS A 227 4.77 14.50 32.75
C LYS A 227 6.01 13.82 32.16
N PHE A 228 5.86 13.17 31.00
CA PHE A 228 6.98 12.54 30.32
C PHE A 228 8.08 13.55 29.97
N ALA A 229 7.69 14.69 29.41
CA ALA A 229 8.63 15.75 29.08
C ALA A 229 9.35 16.33 30.32
N GLY A 230 8.65 16.45 31.45
CA GLY A 230 9.26 16.80 32.73
C GLY A 230 10.32 15.78 33.16
N ALA A 231 10.01 14.49 33.07
CA ALA A 231 10.97 13.42 33.36
C ALA A 231 12.20 13.47 32.43
N LEU A 232 12.02 13.78 31.14
CA LEU A 232 13.13 13.99 30.21
C LEU A 232 14.02 15.18 30.63
N GLN A 233 13.42 16.28 31.08
CA GLN A 233 14.18 17.46 31.53
C GLN A 233 15.02 17.16 32.77
N VAL A 234 14.48 16.44 33.75
CA VAL A 234 15.20 16.00 34.96
C VAL A 234 16.44 15.18 34.56
N GLN A 235 16.30 14.30 33.57
CA GLN A 235 17.37 13.47 33.05
C GLN A 235 18.29 14.19 32.04
N ARG A 236 18.04 15.48 31.75
CA ARG A 236 18.71 16.27 30.71
C ARG A 236 18.69 15.61 29.32
N ALA A 237 17.64 14.85 29.05
CA ALA A 237 17.44 14.10 27.82
C ALA A 237 16.86 14.98 26.71
N LYS A 238 17.39 14.81 25.49
CA LYS A 238 16.93 15.57 24.31
C LYS A 238 15.95 14.80 23.43
N LYS A 239 15.90 13.47 23.56
CA LYS A 239 15.13 12.57 22.68
C LYS A 239 14.29 11.62 23.52
N GLY A 240 13.02 11.48 23.15
CA GLY A 240 12.10 10.56 23.81
C GLY A 240 11.09 9.94 22.85
N ILE A 241 10.61 8.75 23.17
CA ILE A 241 9.53 8.08 22.45
C ILE A 241 8.44 7.72 23.46
N PHE A 242 7.23 8.18 23.22
CA PHE A 242 6.05 7.80 23.97
C PHE A 242 5.18 6.88 23.13
N ILE A 243 4.97 5.67 23.61
CA ILE A 243 4.25 4.60 22.91
C ILE A 243 3.00 4.24 23.70
N THR A 244 1.87 4.10 23.02
CA THR A 244 0.61 3.69 23.67
C THR A 244 -0.17 2.69 22.81
N THR A 245 -1.00 1.88 23.46
CA THR A 245 -2.00 1.03 22.79
C THR A 245 -3.30 1.77 22.43
N SER A 246 -3.42 3.05 22.81
CA SER A 246 -4.56 3.93 22.46
C SER A 246 -4.16 4.95 21.40
N MET A 247 -4.90 6.05 21.28
CA MET A 247 -4.63 7.18 20.38
C MET A 247 -4.21 8.42 21.17
N PHE A 248 -3.45 9.32 20.55
CA PHE A 248 -3.17 10.65 21.12
C PHE A 248 -4.22 11.66 20.71
N THR A 249 -4.60 12.53 21.65
CA THR A 249 -5.45 13.69 21.34
C THR A 249 -4.69 14.72 20.50
N THR A 250 -5.40 15.56 19.73
CA THR A 250 -4.79 16.65 18.97
C THR A 250 -3.93 17.56 19.86
N ASN A 251 -4.44 17.92 21.04
CA ASN A 251 -3.72 18.72 22.02
C ASN A 251 -2.40 18.07 22.49
N ALA A 252 -2.35 16.74 22.60
CA ALA A 252 -1.12 16.03 22.94
C ALA A 252 -0.07 16.15 21.83
N ARG A 253 -0.48 16.00 20.56
CA ARG A 253 0.40 16.17 19.40
C ARG A 253 0.89 17.61 19.25
N GLU A 254 0.00 18.59 19.43
CA GLU A 254 0.34 20.03 19.42
C GLU A 254 1.25 20.45 20.56
N TYR A 255 1.17 19.78 21.71
CA TYR A 255 2.05 20.06 22.83
C TYR A 255 3.50 19.68 22.50
N VAL A 256 3.72 18.49 21.91
CA VAL A 256 5.04 18.01 21.49
C VAL A 256 5.70 18.95 20.48
N SER A 257 4.95 19.48 19.52
CA SER A 257 5.51 20.35 18.46
C SER A 257 6.06 21.68 18.96
N LYS A 258 5.73 22.08 20.20
CA LYS A 258 6.18 23.33 20.82
C LYS A 258 7.39 23.14 21.75
N MET A 259 7.89 21.92 21.91
CA MET A 259 8.98 21.61 22.83
C MET A 259 10.35 21.65 22.17
N ASP A 260 11.38 22.03 22.93
CA ASP A 260 12.78 21.95 22.48
C ASP A 260 13.28 20.50 22.41
N SER A 261 12.76 19.62 23.27
CA SER A 261 13.05 18.18 23.25
C SER A 261 12.29 17.49 22.13
N LYS A 262 12.96 16.58 21.42
CA LYS A 262 12.36 15.78 20.35
C LYS A 262 11.63 14.57 20.94
N ILE A 263 10.30 14.69 21.07
CA ILE A 263 9.45 13.58 21.48
C ILE A 263 8.74 13.00 20.25
N VAL A 264 8.81 11.68 20.06
CA VAL A 264 8.03 10.96 19.05
C VAL A 264 6.86 10.28 19.75
N LEU A 265 5.67 10.40 19.17
CA LEU A 265 4.45 9.79 19.68
C LEU A 265 4.04 8.64 18.74
N ILE A 266 3.98 7.41 19.25
CA ILE A 266 3.55 6.21 18.50
C ILE A 266 2.27 5.67 19.13
N ASP A 267 1.17 5.74 18.38
CA ASP A 267 -0.13 5.25 18.85
C ASP A 267 -0.36 3.78 18.50
N GLY A 268 -1.49 3.21 18.92
CA GLY A 268 -1.75 1.77 18.74
C GLY A 268 -1.81 1.34 17.27
N ALA A 269 -2.25 2.23 16.37
CA ALA A 269 -2.28 1.92 14.94
C ALA A 269 -0.86 1.92 14.36
N GLU A 270 -0.10 3.00 14.61
CA GLU A 270 1.29 3.10 14.17
C GLU A 270 2.17 1.99 14.76
N LEU A 271 1.97 1.65 16.04
CA LEU A 271 2.65 0.56 16.72
C LEU A 271 2.47 -0.76 15.98
N THR A 272 1.23 -1.12 15.65
CA THR A 272 0.94 -2.41 14.99
C THR A 272 1.41 -2.44 13.54
N ASP A 273 1.34 -1.31 12.84
CA ASP A 273 1.93 -1.18 11.51
C ASP A 273 3.44 -1.39 11.53
N LEU A 274 4.16 -0.76 12.46
CA LEU A 274 5.60 -0.95 12.63
C LEU A 274 5.92 -2.40 13.05
N MET A 275 5.14 -3.00 13.93
CA MET A 275 5.34 -4.41 14.31
C MET A 275 5.18 -5.35 13.11
N ILE A 276 4.20 -5.12 12.25
CA ILE A 276 4.00 -5.92 11.03
C ILE A 276 5.18 -5.71 10.08
N GLU A 277 5.58 -4.46 9.82
CA GLU A 277 6.67 -4.11 8.91
C GLU A 277 8.01 -4.72 9.34
N TYR A 278 8.31 -4.67 10.64
CA TYR A 278 9.58 -5.12 11.20
C TYR A 278 9.54 -6.57 11.74
N ASN A 279 8.47 -7.32 11.43
CA ASN A 279 8.28 -8.72 11.80
C ASN A 279 8.38 -8.98 13.32
N VAL A 280 7.71 -8.15 14.13
CA VAL A 280 7.63 -8.26 15.59
C VAL A 280 6.26 -8.82 15.97
N GLY A 281 6.23 -9.96 16.65
CA GLY A 281 4.97 -10.58 17.08
C GLY A 281 4.12 -11.16 15.94
N VAL A 282 4.66 -11.22 14.72
CA VAL A 282 4.01 -11.76 13.52
C VAL A 282 4.93 -12.73 12.79
N SER A 283 4.37 -13.58 11.93
CA SER A 283 5.13 -14.49 11.07
C SER A 283 4.53 -14.57 9.68
N THR A 284 5.35 -14.84 8.67
CA THR A 284 4.90 -14.97 7.28
C THR A 284 4.05 -16.22 7.13
N LYS A 285 2.76 -16.03 6.82
CA LYS A 285 1.83 -17.14 6.54
C LYS A 285 2.00 -17.71 5.12
N GLN A 286 2.22 -16.84 4.12
CA GLN A 286 2.33 -17.23 2.72
C GLN A 286 3.01 -16.12 1.89
N THR A 287 3.65 -16.50 0.77
CA THR A 287 4.26 -15.58 -0.20
C THR A 287 3.69 -15.83 -1.59
N TYR A 288 3.35 -14.75 -2.31
CA TYR A 288 2.92 -14.79 -3.72
C TYR A 288 3.90 -13.99 -4.58
N GLU A 289 4.40 -14.57 -5.66
CA GLU A 289 5.28 -13.89 -6.60
C GLU A 289 4.55 -13.57 -7.91
N ILE A 290 4.54 -12.29 -8.31
CA ILE A 290 4.03 -11.86 -9.62
C ILE A 290 5.23 -11.66 -10.55
N LYS A 291 5.27 -12.41 -11.65
CA LYS A 291 6.31 -12.29 -12.68
C LYS A 291 5.79 -11.47 -13.86
N LYS A 292 6.70 -10.77 -14.53
CA LYS A 292 6.43 -10.08 -15.80
C LYS A 292 7.40 -10.62 -16.85
N VAL A 293 7.00 -10.55 -18.12
CA VAL A 293 7.92 -10.87 -19.23
C VAL A 293 9.12 -9.94 -19.16
N ASP A 294 10.32 -10.51 -19.15
CA ASP A 294 11.56 -9.77 -19.31
C ASP A 294 11.78 -9.52 -20.80
N LEU A 295 11.44 -8.31 -21.26
CA LEU A 295 11.59 -7.96 -22.67
C LEU A 295 13.05 -7.88 -23.11
N GLU A 296 14.00 -7.64 -22.19
CA GLU A 296 15.43 -7.59 -22.53
C GLU A 296 15.95 -8.97 -22.88
N TYR A 297 15.45 -10.01 -22.21
CA TYR A 297 15.79 -11.41 -22.51
C TYR A 297 15.42 -11.83 -23.95
N PHE A 298 14.36 -11.25 -24.51
CA PHE A 298 13.87 -11.58 -25.87
C PHE A 298 14.30 -10.57 -26.94
N ASN A 299 15.19 -9.62 -26.62
CA ASN A 299 15.81 -8.80 -27.64
C ASN A 299 16.89 -9.65 -28.34
N GLU A 300 16.59 -10.08 -29.57
CA GLU A 300 17.56 -10.67 -30.48
C GLU A 300 18.44 -9.56 -31.07
N ASP A 301 19.39 -9.05 -30.28
CA ASP A 301 20.58 -8.33 -30.77
C ASP A 301 21.79 -9.28 -30.80
#